data_AF-A0A0T7SBF7-F1
#
_entry.id   AF-A0A0T7SBF7-F1
#
_cell.length_a   1.000
_cell.length_b   1.000
_cell.length_c   1.000
_cell.angle_alpha   90.00
_cell.angle_beta   90.00
_cell.angle_gamma   90.00
#
_symmetry.space_group_name_H-M   'P 1'
#
loop_
_entity.id
_entity.type
_entity.pdbx_description
1 polymer ?
#
loop_
_entity_poly.entity_id
_entity_poly.type
_entity_poly.pdbx_seq_one_letter_code
_entity_poly.pdbx_strand_id
1 'polypeptide(L)'
;MNQNLTEKEIQRRINIAKALLAEIGNSQTFRKEIELAEELSKKEGIEAYWKLQGKLSRGELSTKLISYKGIDDATEFCIHLANILNGIETSEEKWYRIRENVKEFLQSDEDIAKSETLKKLAEEATIEDTMDGYRNLLKSFRKNYDELVKLKGNEDNANNFLARMTGVVHDKKQ
;
A
#
# COMPACT_ATOMS: atom_id res chain seq x y z
N MET A 1 -9.09 16.84 -4.52
CA MET A 1 -9.76 15.60 -4.08
C MET A 1 -9.13 15.17 -2.77
N ASN A 2 -9.74 15.50 -1.63
CA ASN A 2 -9.25 15.05 -0.33
C ASN A 2 -9.72 13.60 -0.13
N GLN A 3 -8.84 12.66 -0.46
CA GLN A 3 -8.96 11.31 0.05
C GLN A 3 -8.72 11.37 1.57
N ASN A 4 -9.63 10.85 2.38
CA ASN A 4 -9.35 10.63 3.81
C ASN A 4 -8.20 9.61 3.92
N LEU A 5 -6.97 10.11 3.90
CA LEU A 5 -5.76 9.35 4.12
C LEU A 5 -5.72 8.95 5.60
N THR A 6 -5.62 7.66 5.88
CA THR A 6 -5.43 7.18 7.25
C THR A 6 -4.03 7.57 7.73
N GLU A 7 -3.86 7.80 9.02
CA GLU A 7 -2.55 8.08 9.61
C GLU A 7 -1.54 6.96 9.31
N LYS A 8 -2.00 5.69 9.28
CA LYS A 8 -1.20 4.52 8.91
C LYS A 8 -0.64 4.65 7.48
N GLU A 9 -1.47 5.06 6.52
CA GLU A 9 -1.05 5.23 5.13
C GLU A 9 -0.12 6.44 4.95
N ILE A 10 -0.40 7.55 5.65
CA ILE A 10 0.49 8.71 5.68
C ILE A 10 1.89 8.31 6.19
N GLN A 11 1.94 7.59 7.31
CA GLN A 11 3.21 7.15 7.88
C GLN A 11 3.94 6.16 6.98
N ARG A 12 3.22 5.26 6.31
CA ARG A 12 3.81 4.35 5.31
C ARG A 12 4.50 5.13 4.20
N ARG A 13 3.82 6.11 3.61
CA ARG A 13 4.37 6.95 2.53
C ARG A 13 5.59 7.73 2.98
N ILE A 14 5.55 8.32 4.19
CA ILE A 14 6.70 9.02 4.77
C ILE A 14 7.90 8.08 4.92
N ASN A 15 7.69 6.86 5.42
CA ASN A 15 8.78 5.89 5.61
C ASN A 15 9.41 5.48 4.27
N ILE A 16 8.60 5.26 3.23
CA ILE A 16 9.10 4.93 1.88
C ILE A 16 9.85 6.14 1.28
N ALA A 17 9.30 7.35 1.43
CA ALA A 17 9.94 8.57 0.96
C ALA A 17 11.30 8.80 1.63
N LYS A 18 11.41 8.55 2.94
CA LYS A 18 12.69 8.61 3.68
C LYS A 18 13.72 7.64 3.12
N ALA A 19 13.31 6.41 2.83
CA ALA A 19 14.21 5.40 2.26
C ALA A 19 14.76 5.86 0.89
N LEU A 20 13.91 6.42 0.03
CA LEU A 20 14.34 6.98 -1.26
C LEU A 20 15.27 8.19 -1.07
N LEU A 21 14.92 9.12 -0.16
CA LEU A 21 15.71 10.32 0.14
C LEU A 21 17.12 9.98 0.69
N ALA A 22 17.30 8.81 1.30
CA ALA A 22 18.61 8.37 1.78
C ALA A 22 19.65 8.24 0.65
N GLU A 23 19.25 7.99 -0.60
CA GLU A 23 20.16 7.92 -1.75
C GLU A 23 20.94 9.22 -2.00
N ILE A 24 20.35 10.36 -1.65
CA ILE A 24 20.96 11.68 -1.79
C ILE A 24 21.48 12.22 -0.44
N GLY A 25 21.22 11.53 0.67
CA GLY A 25 21.58 11.92 2.03
C GLY A 25 23.08 11.97 2.32
N ASN A 26 23.92 11.45 1.44
CA ASN A 26 25.38 11.58 1.53
C ASN A 26 25.87 13.01 1.23
N SER A 27 25.11 13.78 0.44
CA SER A 27 25.38 15.20 0.21
C SER A 27 24.94 16.03 1.41
N GLN A 28 25.84 16.86 1.94
CA GLN A 28 25.52 17.77 3.04
C GLN A 28 24.37 18.73 2.72
N THR A 29 24.23 19.13 1.44
CA THR A 29 23.13 20.01 1.04
C THR A 29 21.78 19.32 1.19
N PHE A 30 21.64 18.11 0.65
CA PHE A 30 20.37 17.37 0.71
C PHE A 30 20.07 16.87 2.12
N ARG A 31 21.09 16.41 2.86
CA ARG A 31 20.93 15.94 4.23
C ARG A 31 20.23 16.96 5.12
N LYS A 32 20.66 18.24 5.08
CA LYS A 32 20.06 19.31 5.89
C LYS A 32 18.58 19.54 5.55
N GLU A 33 18.23 19.46 4.27
CA GLU A 33 16.86 19.65 3.81
C GLU A 33 15.96 18.45 4.16
N ILE A 34 16.52 17.24 4.15
CA ILE A 34 15.85 16.02 4.62
C ILE A 34 15.60 16.10 6.12
N GLU A 35 16.61 16.43 6.93
CA GLU A 35 16.48 16.60 8.38
C GLU A 35 15.44 17.68 8.75
N LEU A 36 15.42 18.79 8.00
CA LEU A 36 14.40 19.83 8.17
C LEU A 36 12.99 19.32 7.87
N ALA A 37 12.82 18.58 6.77
CA ALA A 37 11.53 17.98 6.43
C ALA A 37 11.08 16.97 7.49
N GLU A 38 12.00 16.17 8.05
CA GLU A 38 11.71 15.25 9.16
C GLU A 38 11.20 15.97 10.40
N GLU A 39 11.86 17.06 10.81
CA GLU A 39 11.41 17.85 11.97
C GLU A 39 10.06 18.53 11.72
N LEU A 40 9.86 19.10 10.54
CA LEU A 40 8.58 19.73 10.17
C LEU A 40 7.44 18.71 10.07
N SER A 41 7.73 17.47 9.67
CA SER A 41 6.71 16.42 9.53
C SER A 41 6.00 16.08 10.85
N LYS A 42 6.64 16.35 12.00
CA LYS A 42 6.02 16.17 13.33
C LYS A 42 4.81 17.08 13.55
N LYS A 43 4.71 18.19 12.81
CA LYS A 43 3.62 19.17 12.89
C LYS A 43 2.77 19.20 11.62
N GLU A 44 3.43 19.12 10.46
CA GLU A 44 2.81 19.29 9.14
C GLU A 44 2.49 17.96 8.45
N GLY A 45 2.91 16.84 9.02
CA GLY A 45 2.74 15.52 8.41
C GLY A 45 3.45 15.39 7.06
N ILE A 46 2.74 14.82 6.08
CA ILE A 46 3.28 14.57 4.73
C ILE A 46 3.55 15.86 3.93
N GLU A 47 2.93 16.98 4.30
CA GLU A 47 3.12 18.27 3.62
C GLU A 47 4.58 18.74 3.65
N ALA A 48 5.31 18.47 4.75
CA ALA A 48 6.73 18.77 4.86
C ALA A 48 7.55 18.09 3.73
N TYR A 49 7.18 16.86 3.36
CA TYR A 49 7.83 16.12 2.28
C TYR A 49 7.40 16.58 0.89
N TRP A 50 6.13 16.99 0.70
CA TRP A 50 5.72 17.62 -0.56
C TRP A 50 6.48 18.91 -0.83
N LYS A 51 6.71 19.75 0.20
CA LYS A 51 7.54 20.94 0.08
C LYS A 51 8.98 20.60 -0.32
N LEU A 52 9.59 19.59 0.31
CA LEU A 52 10.93 19.11 -0.07
C LEU A 52 10.96 18.59 -1.51
N GLN A 53 9.96 17.82 -1.93
CA GLN A 53 9.83 17.34 -3.30
C GLN A 53 9.70 18.50 -4.29
N GLY A 54 8.99 19.57 -3.95
CA GLY A 54 8.91 20.80 -4.74
C GLY A 54 10.28 21.47 -4.91
N LYS A 55 11.06 21.57 -3.83
CA LYS A 55 12.44 22.11 -3.88
C LYS A 55 13.35 21.29 -4.80
N LEU A 56 13.25 19.97 -4.74
CA LEU A 56 14.07 19.03 -5.53
C LEU A 56 13.69 19.02 -7.01
N SER A 57 12.40 19.09 -7.33
CA SER A 57 11.92 18.94 -8.71
C SER A 57 12.00 20.21 -9.55
N ARG A 58 11.66 21.37 -8.97
CA ARG A 58 11.57 22.65 -9.70
C ARG A 58 12.06 23.86 -8.90
N GLY A 59 12.51 23.65 -7.67
CA GLY A 59 12.95 24.72 -6.78
C GLY A 59 14.47 24.83 -6.67
N GLU A 60 14.89 25.40 -5.54
CA GLU A 60 16.29 25.78 -5.24
C GLU A 60 17.30 24.61 -5.22
N LEU A 61 16.82 23.36 -5.16
CA LEU A 61 17.67 22.17 -5.13
C LEU A 61 17.74 21.44 -6.48
N SER A 62 16.92 21.81 -7.47
CA SER A 62 16.80 21.11 -8.75
C SER A 62 18.13 21.01 -9.51
N THR A 63 18.81 22.13 -9.73
CA THR A 63 20.11 22.14 -10.42
C THR A 63 21.15 21.31 -9.67
N LYS A 64 21.15 21.36 -8.33
CA LYS A 64 22.08 20.57 -7.51
C LYS A 64 21.79 19.08 -7.61
N LEU A 65 20.52 18.69 -7.66
CA LEU A 65 20.13 17.30 -7.81
C LEU A 65 20.54 16.77 -9.19
N ILE A 66 20.30 17.56 -10.24
CA ILE A 66 20.77 17.26 -11.60
C ILE A 66 22.29 17.11 -11.63
N SER A 67 23.05 17.98 -10.96
CA SER A 67 24.51 17.84 -10.89
C SER A 67 24.97 16.60 -10.11
N TYR A 68 24.18 16.13 -9.14
CA TYR A 68 24.52 14.99 -8.28
C TYR A 68 24.18 13.64 -8.93
N LYS A 69 23.01 13.51 -9.57
CA LYS A 69 22.54 12.26 -10.20
C LYS A 69 22.71 12.21 -11.71
N GLY A 70 22.80 13.36 -12.39
CA GLY A 70 22.54 13.46 -13.83
C GLY A 70 21.08 13.86 -14.11
N ILE A 71 20.81 14.38 -15.31
CA ILE A 71 19.49 14.94 -15.68
C ILE A 71 18.40 13.86 -15.63
N ASP A 72 18.64 12.71 -16.24
CA ASP A 72 17.65 11.64 -16.38
C ASP A 72 17.34 11.02 -15.01
N ASP A 73 18.37 10.60 -14.28
CA ASP A 73 18.24 10.03 -12.93
C ASP A 73 17.63 11.02 -11.93
N ALA A 74 17.93 12.32 -12.02
CA ALA A 74 17.30 13.33 -11.17
C ALA A 74 15.80 13.48 -11.47
N THR A 75 15.43 13.38 -12.74
CA THR A 75 14.03 13.44 -13.18
C THR A 75 13.27 12.21 -12.69
N GLU A 76 13.83 11.02 -12.88
CA GLU A 76 13.23 9.76 -12.40
C GLU A 76 13.09 9.76 -10.88
N PHE A 77 14.12 10.19 -10.15
CA PHE A 77 14.09 10.32 -8.70
C PHE A 77 12.95 11.24 -8.22
N CYS A 78 12.78 12.40 -8.86
CA CYS A 78 11.71 13.34 -8.51
C CYS A 78 10.31 12.79 -8.81
N ILE A 79 10.15 12.06 -9.91
CA ILE A 79 8.89 11.39 -10.27
C ILE A 79 8.58 10.29 -9.25
N HIS A 80 9.58 9.48 -8.89
CA HIS A 80 9.40 8.40 -7.93
C HIS A 80 9.01 8.95 -6.55
N LEU A 81 9.71 9.99 -6.07
CA LEU A 81 9.36 10.66 -4.82
C LEU A 81 7.94 11.25 -4.86
N ALA A 82 7.55 11.87 -5.97
CA ALA A 82 6.20 12.40 -6.14
C ALA A 82 5.14 11.27 -6.11
N ASN A 83 5.41 10.15 -6.77
CA ASN A 83 4.52 8.99 -6.78
C ASN A 83 4.31 8.44 -5.36
N ILE A 84 5.40 8.24 -4.61
CA ILE A 84 5.34 7.78 -3.21
C ILE A 84 4.47 8.71 -2.36
N LEU A 85 4.73 10.03 -2.42
CA LEU A 85 4.00 10.99 -1.59
C LEU A 85 2.52 11.09 -1.95
N ASN A 86 2.19 10.95 -3.24
CA ASN A 86 0.80 10.91 -3.72
C ASN A 86 0.15 9.53 -3.53
N GLY A 87 0.90 8.50 -3.12
CA GLY A 87 0.43 7.12 -3.01
C GLY A 87 0.07 6.50 -4.34
N ILE A 88 0.77 6.92 -5.40
CA ILE A 88 0.71 6.28 -6.71
C ILE A 88 1.63 5.07 -6.63
N GLU A 89 1.01 3.90 -6.48
CA GLU A 89 1.72 2.62 -6.44
C GLU A 89 2.02 2.15 -7.87
N THR A 90 3.19 1.56 -8.05
CA THR A 90 3.44 0.72 -9.23
C THR A 90 2.47 -0.47 -9.23
N SER A 91 2.29 -1.09 -10.39
CA SER A 91 1.47 -2.31 -10.50
C SER A 91 1.95 -3.40 -9.55
N GLU A 92 3.27 -3.51 -9.35
CA GLU A 92 3.89 -4.49 -8.45
C GLU A 92 3.64 -4.18 -6.97
N GLU A 93 3.79 -2.92 -6.56
CA GLU A 93 3.50 -2.52 -5.17
C GLU A 93 2.02 -2.63 -4.84
N LYS A 94 1.16 -2.23 -5.79
CA LYS A 94 -0.29 -2.39 -5.65
C LYS A 94 -0.64 -3.85 -5.50
N TRP A 95 -0.03 -4.70 -6.32
CA TRP A 95 -0.23 -6.14 -6.25
C TRP A 95 0.25 -6.73 -4.91
N TYR A 96 1.45 -6.34 -4.47
CA TYR A 96 2.00 -6.69 -3.16
C TYR A 96 1.04 -6.30 -2.02
N ARG A 97 0.50 -5.07 -2.04
CA ARG A 97 -0.44 -4.62 -1.01
C ARG A 97 -1.73 -5.43 -1.01
N ILE A 98 -2.31 -5.71 -2.19
CA ILE A 98 -3.55 -6.50 -2.30
C ILE A 98 -3.33 -7.90 -1.71
N ARG A 99 -2.27 -8.61 -2.10
CA ARG A 99 -2.01 -9.96 -1.58
C ARG A 99 -1.82 -9.98 -0.06
N GLU A 100 -1.10 -9.02 0.51
CA GLU A 100 -0.87 -8.98 1.95
C GLU A 100 -2.19 -8.66 2.69
N ASN A 101 -3.00 -7.75 2.16
CA ASN A 101 -4.33 -7.48 2.73
C ASN A 101 -5.25 -8.70 2.65
N VAL A 102 -5.20 -9.49 1.56
CA VAL A 102 -5.99 -10.73 1.45
C VAL A 102 -5.53 -11.75 2.49
N LYS A 103 -4.21 -11.95 2.64
CA LYS A 103 -3.64 -12.85 3.65
C LYS A 103 -4.04 -12.44 5.07
N GLU A 104 -3.88 -11.15 5.41
CA GLU A 104 -4.27 -10.60 6.71
C GLU A 104 -5.78 -10.80 6.95
N PHE A 105 -6.61 -10.51 5.95
CA PHE A 105 -8.06 -10.70 6.04
C PHE A 105 -8.43 -12.16 6.32
N LEU A 106 -7.86 -13.11 5.56
CA LEU A 106 -8.13 -14.53 5.73
C LEU A 106 -7.62 -15.08 7.07
N GLN A 107 -6.44 -14.65 7.51
CA GLN A 107 -5.87 -15.07 8.79
C GLN A 107 -6.62 -14.50 10.00
N SER A 108 -7.19 -13.30 9.86
CA SER A 108 -7.95 -12.66 10.93
C SER A 108 -9.35 -13.27 11.14
N ASP A 109 -9.82 -14.10 10.21
CA ASP A 109 -11.16 -14.69 10.26
C ASP A 109 -11.15 -16.08 10.91
N GLU A 110 -11.44 -16.13 12.21
CA GLU A 110 -11.43 -17.36 12.99
C GLU A 110 -12.45 -18.42 12.53
N ASP A 111 -13.51 -18.03 11.81
CA ASP A 111 -14.53 -18.98 11.38
C ASP A 111 -14.08 -19.78 10.16
N ILE A 112 -13.31 -19.16 9.26
CA ILE A 112 -12.70 -19.88 8.13
C ILE A 112 -11.76 -20.97 8.64
N ALA A 113 -11.03 -20.71 9.73
CA ALA A 113 -10.13 -21.69 10.34
C ALA A 113 -10.86 -22.93 10.91
N LYS A 114 -12.17 -22.85 11.18
CA LYS A 114 -12.99 -23.94 11.74
C LYS A 114 -13.55 -24.90 10.67
N SER A 115 -13.46 -24.55 9.38
CA SER A 115 -13.87 -25.44 8.28
C SER A 115 -12.65 -25.98 7.56
N GLU A 116 -12.55 -27.31 7.47
CA GLU A 116 -11.48 -27.98 6.72
C GLU A 116 -11.52 -27.60 5.23
N THR A 117 -12.71 -27.51 4.65
CA THR A 117 -12.90 -27.17 3.22
C THR A 117 -12.54 -25.72 2.92
N LEU A 118 -13.08 -24.75 3.68
CA LEU A 118 -12.81 -23.33 3.43
C LEU A 118 -11.37 -22.94 3.79
N LYS A 119 -10.81 -23.53 4.85
CA LYS A 119 -9.40 -23.37 5.21
C LYS A 119 -8.49 -23.87 4.11
N LYS A 120 -8.73 -25.08 3.58
CA LYS A 120 -7.92 -25.63 2.49
C LYS A 120 -7.96 -24.74 1.25
N LEU A 121 -9.12 -24.23 0.88
CA LEU A 121 -9.25 -23.29 -0.25
C LEU A 121 -8.44 -22.00 -0.01
N ALA A 122 -8.50 -21.45 1.20
CA ALA A 122 -7.73 -20.25 1.57
C ALA A 122 -6.22 -20.50 1.54
N GLU A 123 -5.76 -21.66 2.04
CA GLU A 123 -4.37 -22.08 2.00
C GLU A 123 -3.87 -22.30 0.56
N GLU A 124 -4.64 -22.99 -0.28
CA GLU A 124 -4.31 -23.19 -1.70
C GLU A 124 -4.13 -21.86 -2.44
N ALA A 125 -5.05 -20.91 -2.26
CA ALA A 125 -4.93 -19.59 -2.87
C ALA A 125 -3.75 -18.77 -2.33
N THR A 126 -3.42 -18.93 -1.05
CA THR A 126 -2.27 -18.26 -0.41
C THR A 126 -0.94 -18.85 -0.88
N ILE A 127 -0.90 -20.16 -1.15
CA ILE A 127 0.27 -20.85 -1.72
C ILE A 127 0.45 -20.46 -3.19
N GLU A 128 -0.64 -20.39 -3.96
CA GLU A 128 -0.60 -19.94 -5.36
C GLU A 128 -0.12 -18.48 -5.45
N ASP A 129 -0.58 -17.63 -4.53
CA ASP A 129 -0.23 -16.20 -4.40
C ASP A 129 -0.33 -15.41 -5.72
N THR A 130 -1.38 -15.69 -6.51
CA THR A 130 -1.71 -14.98 -7.76
C THR A 130 -3.04 -14.24 -7.66
N MET A 131 -3.23 -13.20 -8.49
CA MET A 131 -4.51 -12.46 -8.56
C MET A 131 -5.66 -13.39 -8.93
N ASP A 132 -5.39 -14.32 -9.85
CA ASP A 132 -6.39 -15.25 -10.33
C ASP A 132 -6.70 -16.33 -9.28
N GLY A 133 -5.70 -16.76 -8.49
CA GLY A 133 -5.90 -17.59 -7.30
C GLY A 133 -6.87 -16.95 -6.30
N TYR A 134 -6.64 -15.69 -5.92
CA TYR A 134 -7.55 -14.98 -5.00
C TYR A 134 -8.94 -14.71 -5.59
N ARG A 135 -9.04 -14.45 -6.90
CA ARG A 135 -10.35 -14.35 -7.58
C ARG A 135 -11.08 -15.69 -7.64
N ASN A 136 -10.34 -16.78 -7.83
CA ASN A 136 -10.91 -18.12 -7.82
C ASN A 136 -11.35 -18.52 -6.41
N LEU A 137 -10.62 -18.10 -5.37
CA LEU A 137 -11.04 -18.26 -3.97
C LEU A 137 -12.42 -17.64 -3.71
N LEU A 138 -12.66 -16.40 -4.17
CA LEU A 138 -13.98 -15.77 -4.08
C LEU A 138 -15.08 -16.59 -4.75
N LYS A 139 -14.81 -17.18 -5.91
CA LYS A 139 -15.76 -18.07 -6.61
C LYS A 139 -16.00 -19.34 -5.81
N SER A 140 -14.94 -19.93 -5.24
CA SER A 140 -15.03 -21.16 -4.44
C SER A 140 -15.81 -20.94 -3.14
N PHE A 141 -15.63 -19.81 -2.46
CA PHE A 141 -16.44 -19.48 -1.28
C PHE A 141 -17.92 -19.27 -1.64
N ARG A 142 -18.22 -18.64 -2.79
CA ARG A 142 -19.61 -18.53 -3.28
C ARG A 142 -20.22 -19.89 -3.64
N LYS A 143 -19.42 -20.85 -4.13
CA LYS A 143 -19.89 -22.22 -4.38
C LYS A 143 -20.18 -22.99 -3.09
N ASN A 144 -19.43 -22.71 -2.02
CA ASN A 144 -19.63 -23.30 -0.70
C ASN A 144 -20.44 -22.38 0.23
N TYR A 145 -21.43 -21.67 -0.32
CA TYR A 145 -22.18 -20.64 0.40
C TYR A 145 -22.91 -21.19 1.63
N ASP A 146 -23.57 -22.35 1.52
CA ASP A 146 -24.30 -22.94 2.65
C ASP A 146 -23.39 -23.27 3.84
N GLU A 147 -22.16 -23.69 3.58
CA GLU A 147 -21.16 -23.92 4.62
C GLU A 147 -20.70 -22.60 5.23
N LEU A 148 -20.47 -21.59 4.40
CA LEU A 148 -20.13 -20.24 4.85
C LEU A 148 -21.24 -19.64 5.73
N VAL A 149 -22.52 -19.81 5.36
CA VAL A 149 -23.68 -19.38 6.16
C VAL A 149 -23.70 -20.05 7.52
N LYS A 150 -23.45 -21.37 7.58
CA LYS A 150 -23.37 -22.10 8.86
C LYS A 150 -22.26 -21.57 9.75
N LEU A 151 -21.09 -21.29 9.20
CA LEU A 151 -19.94 -20.77 9.95
C LEU A 151 -20.16 -19.32 10.41
N LYS A 152 -20.78 -18.50 9.56
CA LYS A 152 -21.07 -17.09 9.84
C LYS A 152 -22.36 -16.87 10.63
N GLY A 153 -23.10 -17.93 10.89
CA GLY A 153 -24.34 -17.96 11.69
C GLY A 153 -25.59 -17.59 10.90
N ASN A 154 -25.49 -16.79 9.84
CA ASN A 154 -26.61 -16.43 8.96
C ASN A 154 -26.14 -15.94 7.58
N GLU A 155 -27.10 -15.75 6.67
CA GLU A 155 -26.87 -15.27 5.30
C GLU A 155 -26.29 -13.85 5.26
N ASP A 156 -26.75 -12.96 6.14
CA ASP A 156 -26.28 -11.57 6.20
C ASP A 156 -24.78 -11.49 6.53
N ASN A 157 -24.33 -12.26 7.51
CA ASN A 157 -22.92 -12.32 7.91
C ASN A 157 -22.05 -12.97 6.81
N ALA A 158 -22.55 -14.01 6.15
CA ALA A 158 -21.86 -14.63 5.00
C ALA A 158 -21.74 -13.65 3.83
N ASN A 159 -22.80 -12.91 3.53
CA ASN A 159 -22.82 -11.88 2.50
C ASN A 159 -21.86 -10.73 2.84
N ASN A 160 -21.85 -10.28 4.10
CA ASN A 160 -20.93 -9.25 4.59
C ASN A 160 -19.46 -9.69 4.48
N PHE A 161 -19.16 -10.94 4.84
CA PHE A 161 -17.83 -11.50 4.66
C PHE A 161 -17.40 -11.50 3.18
N LEU A 162 -18.24 -12.04 2.29
CA LEU A 162 -17.96 -12.07 0.85
C LEU A 162 -17.82 -10.67 0.25
N ALA A 163 -18.62 -9.70 0.70
CA ALA A 163 -18.55 -8.32 0.27
C ALA A 163 -17.21 -7.68 0.69
N ARG A 164 -16.81 -7.85 1.96
CA ARG A 164 -15.52 -7.36 2.47
C ARG A 164 -14.35 -7.99 1.74
N MET A 165 -14.37 -9.31 1.55
CA MET A 165 -13.32 -10.04 0.82
C MET A 165 -13.25 -9.59 -0.65
N THR A 166 -14.41 -9.42 -1.30
CA THR A 166 -14.48 -8.86 -2.66
C THR A 166 -13.86 -7.46 -2.69
N GLY A 167 -14.13 -6.64 -1.66
CA GLY A 167 -13.50 -5.33 -1.48
C GLY A 167 -11.98 -5.41 -1.44
N VAL A 168 -11.44 -6.31 -0.62
CA VAL A 168 -9.98 -6.52 -0.48
C VAL A 168 -9.35 -7.00 -1.80
N VAL A 169 -9.88 -8.06 -2.41
CA VAL A 169 -9.32 -8.67 -3.64
C VAL A 169 -9.37 -7.70 -4.82
N HIS A 170 -10.42 -6.88 -4.94
CA HIS A 170 -10.57 -5.93 -6.03
C HIS A 170 -10.03 -4.53 -5.71
N ASP A 171 -9.41 -4.35 -4.54
CA ASP A 171 -8.94 -3.04 -4.06
C ASP A 171 -10.04 -1.96 -4.14
N LYS A 172 -11.28 -2.36 -3.85
CA LYS A 172 -12.41 -1.42 -3.76
C LYS A 172 -12.41 -0.86 -2.36
N LYS A 173 -12.42 0.48 -2.26
CA LYS A 173 -12.56 1.17 -0.97
C LYS A 173 -13.77 0.59 -0.21
N GLN A 174 -13.51 0.12 1.01
CA GLN A 174 -14.54 -0.21 1.99
C GLN A 174 -15.18 1.08 2.51
#